data_AF-A0A9E2UC79-F1
#
_entry.id   AF-A0A9E2UC79-F1
#
_cell.length_a   1.000
_cell.length_b   1.000
_cell.length_c   1.000
_cell.angle_alpha   90.00
_cell.angle_beta   90.00
_cell.angle_gamma   90.00
#
_symmetry.space_group_name_H-M   'P 1'
#
loop_
_entity.id
_entity.type
_entity.pdbx_description
1 polymer ?
#
loop_
_entity_poly.entity_id
_entity_poly.type
_entity_poly.pdbx_seq_one_letter_code
_entity_poly.pdbx_strand_id
1 'polypeptide(L)'
;MDQPRTLAIDIGGSGVKAAVLDSEGNMIGLRQRVPTPPRPVMPETLLHAIDEATAPLGSFDRVSVGFPGYVRDGRVLTAPNLGSETLAGFDLQSALAQHWGKPVRVLNDADVQGFGAIQGRGVEMVLTLGTGAGTAIFRDGKIMTHIELAHHPVRGKKTYDEYIGNAAREKKGKKAWNKRVAKVIEILREVIRFDHLYVGGGNAKDITFPLPPDVTIIPNTDGLTGGIKLWLESAKVGPEAEPSRPEPEAAGTTAPKDG
;
A
#
# COMPACT_ATOMS: atom_id res chain seq x y z
N MET A 1 20.90 24.14 1.25
CA MET A 1 19.65 23.84 1.97
C MET A 1 19.76 22.40 2.42
N ASP A 2 19.47 22.12 3.69
CA ASP A 2 19.45 20.73 4.16
C ASP A 2 18.40 19.95 3.39
N GLN A 3 18.78 18.74 2.95
CA GLN A 3 17.87 17.86 2.24
C GLN A 3 16.85 17.26 3.25
N PRO A 4 15.57 17.11 2.87
CA PRO A 4 14.51 16.80 3.82
C PRO A 4 14.63 15.38 4.38
N ARG A 5 14.45 15.25 5.70
CA ARG A 5 14.34 13.96 6.39
C ARG A 5 12.90 13.48 6.38
N THR A 6 12.72 12.20 6.08
CA THR A 6 11.38 11.58 5.97
C THR A 6 11.18 10.59 7.09
N LEU A 7 10.18 10.80 7.93
CA LEU A 7 9.70 9.77 8.85
C LEU A 7 8.87 8.76 8.05
N ALA A 8 9.36 7.53 7.91
CA ALA A 8 8.63 6.43 7.27
C ALA A 8 7.96 5.56 8.32
N ILE A 9 6.66 5.32 8.16
CA ILE A 9 5.83 4.51 9.06
C ILE A 9 5.20 3.38 8.24
N ASP A 10 5.36 2.14 8.70
CA ASP A 10 4.73 0.95 8.14
C ASP A 10 3.80 0.34 9.19
N ILE A 11 2.50 0.51 8.98
CA ILE A 11 1.45 -0.02 9.85
C ILE A 11 1.10 -1.42 9.36
N GLY A 12 1.43 -2.45 10.14
CA GLY A 12 1.06 -3.83 9.86
C GLY A 12 -0.01 -4.37 10.82
N GLY A 13 -0.55 -5.55 10.53
CA GLY A 13 -1.50 -6.23 11.42
C GLY A 13 -0.90 -6.80 12.72
N SER A 14 0.43 -6.76 12.89
CA SER A 14 1.14 -7.30 14.07
C SER A 14 2.17 -6.36 14.68
N GLY A 15 2.52 -5.28 13.99
CA GLY A 15 3.38 -4.23 14.53
C GLY A 15 3.33 -2.97 13.68
N VAL A 16 3.55 -1.84 14.34
CA VAL A 16 3.81 -0.54 13.71
C VAL A 16 5.31 -0.33 13.71
N LYS A 17 5.90 -0.08 12.55
CA LYS A 17 7.33 0.18 12.39
C LYS A 17 7.54 1.63 12.01
N ALA A 18 8.62 2.23 12.50
CA ALA A 18 9.01 3.58 12.15
C ALA A 18 10.52 3.69 11.97
N ALA A 19 10.94 4.52 11.01
CA ALA A 19 12.34 4.88 10.81
C ALA A 19 12.44 6.28 10.21
N VAL A 20 13.49 7.03 10.54
CA VAL A 20 13.81 8.27 9.83
C VAL A 20 14.74 7.93 8.68
N LEU A 21 14.44 8.46 7.51
CA LEU A 21 15.23 8.30 6.30
C LEU A 21 15.86 9.64 5.92
N ASP A 22 17.07 9.60 5.40
CA ASP A 22 17.66 10.73 4.68
C ASP A 22 16.97 10.92 3.31
N SER A 23 17.47 11.85 2.53
CA SER A 23 16.99 12.19 1.19
C SER A 23 17.24 11.12 0.13
N GLU A 24 18.21 10.23 0.36
CA GLU A 24 18.59 9.14 -0.54
C GLU A 24 17.83 7.85 -0.21
N GLY A 25 17.21 7.75 0.97
CA GLY A 25 16.51 6.55 1.44
C GLY A 25 17.29 5.70 2.41
N ASN A 26 18.43 6.17 2.89
CA ASN A 26 19.17 5.48 3.93
C ASN A 26 18.52 5.75 5.30
N MET A 27 18.42 4.70 6.12
CA MET A 27 17.92 4.82 7.49
C MET A 27 18.92 5.59 8.36
N ILE A 28 18.43 6.63 9.02
CA ILE A 28 19.13 7.38 10.05
C ILE A 28 18.83 6.70 11.40
N GLY A 29 19.83 6.06 11.97
CA GLY A 29 19.71 5.35 13.25
C GLY A 29 18.98 4.00 13.13
N LEU A 30 18.41 3.54 14.24
CA LEU A 30 17.73 2.24 14.32
C LEU A 30 16.23 2.38 14.09
N ARG A 31 15.69 1.54 13.22
CA ARG A 31 14.24 1.38 13.09
C ARG A 31 13.62 0.94 14.42
N GLN A 32 12.45 1.46 14.70
CA GLN A 32 11.63 1.09 15.85
C GLN A 32 10.48 0.20 15.42
N ARG A 33 9.99 -0.60 16.36
CA ARG A 33 8.80 -1.42 16.18
C ARG A 33 8.08 -1.58 17.50
N VAL A 34 6.80 -1.25 17.51
CA VAL A 34 5.89 -1.55 18.62
C VAL A 34 4.80 -2.53 18.15
N PRO A 35 4.15 -3.27 19.06
CA PRO A 35 3.00 -4.10 18.71
C PRO A 35 1.84 -3.24 18.18
N THR A 36 1.09 -3.78 17.20
CA THR A 36 -0.19 -3.17 16.80
C THR A 36 -1.18 -3.31 17.97
N PRO A 37 -2.01 -2.29 18.28
CA PRO A 37 -3.02 -2.39 19.32
C PRO A 37 -3.94 -3.60 19.14
N PRO A 38 -4.57 -4.09 20.23
CA PRO A 38 -5.60 -5.12 20.13
C PRO A 38 -6.73 -4.70 19.18
N ARG A 39 -7.26 -5.68 18.45
CA ARG A 39 -8.35 -5.45 17.50
C ARG A 39 -9.72 -5.47 18.20
N PRO A 40 -10.71 -4.72 17.71
CA PRO A 40 -10.58 -3.74 16.63
C PRO A 40 -9.75 -2.53 17.07
N VAL A 41 -8.87 -2.05 16.19
CA VAL A 41 -7.99 -0.91 16.47
C VAL A 41 -8.79 0.38 16.33
N MET A 42 -8.80 1.21 17.37
CA MET A 42 -9.43 2.53 17.34
C MET A 42 -8.47 3.57 16.77
N PRO A 43 -8.96 4.66 16.15
CA PRO A 43 -8.13 5.78 15.70
C PRO A 43 -7.15 6.27 16.78
N GLU A 44 -7.62 6.46 18.01
CA GLU A 44 -6.81 7.00 19.11
C GLU A 44 -5.70 6.03 19.54
N THR A 45 -6.00 4.72 19.58
CA THR A 45 -5.00 3.71 19.95
C THR A 45 -4.00 3.47 18.82
N LEU A 46 -4.40 3.65 17.57
CA LEU A 46 -3.49 3.65 16.42
C LEU A 46 -2.50 4.83 16.51
N LEU A 47 -3.01 6.05 16.75
CA LEU A 47 -2.16 7.24 16.92
C LEU A 47 -1.17 7.07 18.08
N HIS A 48 -1.63 6.57 19.22
CA HIS A 48 -0.75 6.29 20.36
C HIS A 48 0.37 5.30 20.01
N ALA A 49 0.06 4.22 19.29
CA ALA A 49 1.08 3.25 18.85
C ALA A 49 2.08 3.87 17.87
N ILE A 50 1.62 4.78 17.01
CA ILE A 50 2.49 5.54 16.11
C ILE A 50 3.42 6.46 16.91
N ASP A 51 2.90 7.18 17.91
CA ASP A 51 3.71 8.03 18.80
C ASP A 51 4.76 7.22 19.55
N GLU A 52 4.38 6.06 20.11
CA GLU A 52 5.30 5.17 20.81
C GLU A 52 6.42 4.66 19.89
N ALA A 53 6.09 4.29 18.64
CA ALA A 53 7.07 3.86 17.65
C ALA A 53 8.03 4.98 17.23
N THR A 54 7.57 6.24 17.29
CA THR A 54 8.31 7.40 16.77
C THR A 54 9.06 8.17 17.85
N ALA A 55 8.67 8.04 19.12
CA ALA A 55 9.29 8.73 20.25
C ALA A 55 10.82 8.55 20.37
N PRO A 56 11.41 7.37 20.07
CA PRO A 56 12.87 7.19 20.11
C PRO A 56 13.62 7.77 18.89
N LEU A 57 12.89 8.26 17.87
CA LEU A 57 13.47 8.72 16.61
C LEU A 57 13.83 10.21 16.64
N GLY A 58 14.77 10.60 15.78
CA GLY A 58 15.20 11.99 15.63
C GLY A 58 14.21 12.87 14.88
N SER A 59 14.62 14.11 14.61
CA SER A 59 13.82 15.08 13.87
C SER A 59 13.55 14.66 12.42
N PHE A 60 12.37 15.05 11.92
CA PHE A 60 11.91 14.82 10.56
C PHE A 60 11.17 16.06 10.01
N ASP A 61 11.12 16.17 8.68
CA ASP A 61 10.52 17.31 7.98
C ASP A 61 9.16 16.96 7.36
N ARG A 62 8.94 15.68 7.08
CA ARG A 62 7.73 15.14 6.44
C ARG A 62 7.54 13.66 6.80
N VAL A 63 6.34 13.13 6.57
CA VAL A 63 5.98 11.76 6.98
C VAL A 63 5.34 10.97 5.85
N SER A 64 5.80 9.74 5.65
CA SER A 64 5.19 8.78 4.72
C SER A 64 4.66 7.58 5.50
N VAL A 65 3.43 7.17 5.21
CA VAL A 65 2.74 6.09 5.91
C VAL A 65 2.27 5.04 4.91
N GLY A 66 2.68 3.79 5.12
CA GLY A 66 2.06 2.60 4.53
C GLY A 66 1.00 2.04 5.46
N PHE A 67 -0.22 1.89 4.97
CA PHE A 67 -1.38 1.42 5.72
C PHE A 67 -1.89 0.05 5.20
N PRO A 68 -2.27 -0.91 6.07
CA PRO A 68 -2.59 -2.27 5.67
C PRO A 68 -4.08 -2.40 5.29
N GLY A 69 -4.46 -1.66 4.26
CA GLY A 69 -5.81 -1.60 3.71
C GLY A 69 -5.93 -0.49 2.66
N TYR A 70 -7.14 -0.27 2.15
CA TYR A 70 -7.34 0.72 1.10
C TYR A 70 -7.44 2.13 1.70
N VAL A 71 -6.54 3.01 1.27
CA VAL A 71 -6.55 4.45 1.55
C VAL A 71 -6.81 5.22 0.26
N ARG A 72 -7.68 6.23 0.31
CA ARG A 72 -7.91 7.17 -0.78
C ARG A 72 -7.95 8.58 -0.23
N ASP A 73 -7.18 9.48 -0.85
CA ASP A 73 -7.06 10.88 -0.44
C ASP A 73 -6.73 11.04 1.06
N GLY A 74 -5.87 10.16 1.58
CA GLY A 74 -5.46 10.14 2.98
C GLY A 74 -6.49 9.54 3.96
N ARG A 75 -7.68 9.17 3.49
CA ARG A 75 -8.77 8.58 4.28
C ARG A 75 -8.80 7.07 4.14
N VAL A 76 -8.93 6.37 5.26
CA VAL A 76 -9.07 4.91 5.30
C VAL A 76 -10.44 4.51 4.78
N LEU A 77 -10.49 3.61 3.81
CA LEU A 77 -11.73 3.02 3.29
C LEU A 77 -11.95 1.60 3.82
N THR A 78 -10.87 0.82 3.94
CA THR A 78 -10.91 -0.52 4.52
C THR A 78 -9.66 -0.76 5.37
N ALA A 79 -9.79 -1.61 6.38
CA ALA A 79 -8.68 -2.03 7.24
C ALA A 79 -8.87 -3.51 7.66
N PRO A 80 -8.81 -4.49 6.73
CA PRO A 80 -9.22 -5.86 7.00
C PRO A 80 -8.49 -6.52 8.16
N ASN A 81 -7.21 -6.16 8.35
CA ASN A 81 -6.35 -6.73 9.38
C ASN A 81 -6.30 -5.91 10.69
N LEU A 82 -7.00 -4.78 10.77
CA LEU A 82 -7.02 -3.89 11.95
C LEU A 82 -8.43 -3.71 12.54
N GLY A 83 -9.49 -3.79 11.72
CA GLY A 83 -10.87 -3.53 12.10
C GLY A 83 -11.46 -2.42 11.22
N SER A 84 -12.10 -2.82 10.11
CA SER A 84 -12.66 -1.84 9.15
C SER A 84 -13.83 -1.06 9.74
N GLU A 85 -14.58 -1.68 10.64
CA GLU A 85 -15.75 -1.12 11.33
C GLU A 85 -15.45 0.14 12.14
N THR A 86 -14.19 0.36 12.51
CA THR A 86 -13.77 1.46 13.39
C THR A 86 -12.83 2.45 12.72
N LEU A 87 -12.08 2.01 11.71
CA LEU A 87 -11.16 2.87 10.96
C LEU A 87 -11.74 3.38 9.63
N ALA A 88 -12.78 2.76 9.07
CA ALA A 88 -13.37 3.24 7.82
C ALA A 88 -13.90 4.67 7.99
N GLY A 89 -13.51 5.54 7.06
CA GLY A 89 -13.81 6.96 7.11
C GLY A 89 -12.85 7.78 7.97
N PHE A 90 -11.90 7.19 8.69
CA PHE A 90 -10.91 7.94 9.46
C PHE A 90 -9.91 8.65 8.53
N ASP A 91 -9.77 9.97 8.70
CA ASP A 91 -8.82 10.81 7.97
C ASP A 91 -7.43 10.74 8.60
N LEU A 92 -6.75 9.61 8.39
CA LEU A 92 -5.46 9.33 9.01
C LEU A 92 -4.40 10.36 8.62
N GLN A 93 -4.39 10.79 7.35
CA GLN A 93 -3.42 11.78 6.87
C GLN A 93 -3.57 13.11 7.60
N SER A 94 -4.79 13.65 7.67
CA SER A 94 -5.04 14.95 8.30
C SER A 94 -4.80 14.88 9.81
N ALA A 95 -5.19 13.78 10.47
CA ALA A 95 -4.95 13.58 11.89
C ALA A 95 -3.45 13.62 12.23
N LEU A 96 -2.62 12.89 11.48
CA LEU A 96 -1.17 12.90 11.67
C LEU A 96 -0.54 14.25 11.30
N ALA A 97 -1.03 14.90 10.24
CA ALA A 97 -0.52 16.20 9.82
C ALA A 97 -0.79 17.28 10.87
N GLN A 98 -1.98 17.28 11.46
CA GLN A 98 -2.34 18.16 12.57
C GLN A 98 -1.53 17.83 13.83
N HIS A 99 -1.34 16.55 14.14
CA HIS A 99 -0.62 16.11 15.33
C HIS A 99 0.85 16.56 15.33
N TRP A 100 1.55 16.43 14.20
CA TRP A 100 2.97 16.81 14.11
C TRP A 100 3.23 18.21 13.52
N GLY A 101 2.22 18.86 12.93
CA GLY A 101 2.42 20.10 12.18
C GLY A 101 3.36 19.93 10.98
N LYS A 102 3.37 18.74 10.36
CA LYS A 102 4.23 18.38 9.24
C LYS A 102 3.40 17.84 8.08
N PRO A 103 3.89 17.97 6.82
CA PRO A 103 3.28 17.29 5.69
C PRO A 103 3.28 15.77 5.87
N VAL A 104 2.13 15.13 5.64
CA VAL A 104 1.94 13.67 5.72
C VAL A 104 1.39 13.15 4.40
N ARG A 105 1.85 11.97 3.98
CA ARG A 105 1.23 11.17 2.90
C ARG A 105 0.93 9.77 3.39
N VAL A 106 -0.27 9.29 3.09
CA VAL A 106 -0.72 7.96 3.45
C VAL A 106 -1.14 7.21 2.20
N LEU A 107 -0.58 6.03 1.98
CA LEU A 107 -0.98 5.10 0.93
C LEU A 107 -1.14 3.69 1.50
N ASN A 108 -1.62 2.76 0.68
CA ASN A 108 -1.55 1.33 0.99
C ASN A 108 -0.08 0.87 1.15
N ASP A 109 0.16 -0.13 1.98
CA ASP A 109 1.48 -0.69 2.24
C ASP A 109 2.15 -1.29 0.99
N ALA A 110 1.40 -1.99 0.13
CA ALA A 110 1.90 -2.52 -1.13
C ALA A 110 2.27 -1.40 -2.13
N ASP A 111 1.52 -0.29 -2.12
CA ASP A 111 1.83 0.88 -2.95
C ASP A 111 3.15 1.52 -2.52
N VAL A 112 3.33 1.75 -1.21
CA VAL A 112 4.58 2.30 -0.67
C VAL A 112 5.75 1.36 -0.97
N GLN A 113 5.57 0.06 -0.77
CA GLN A 113 6.61 -0.92 -1.09
C GLN A 113 6.94 -0.93 -2.59
N GLY A 114 5.93 -0.80 -3.46
CA GLY A 114 6.12 -0.72 -4.90
C GLY A 114 6.97 0.46 -5.31
N PHE A 115 6.72 1.64 -4.75
CA PHE A 115 7.56 2.81 -4.98
C PHE A 115 9.04 2.61 -4.59
N GLY A 116 9.33 1.75 -3.62
CA GLY A 116 10.69 1.39 -3.25
C GLY A 116 11.38 0.43 -4.24
N ALA A 117 10.61 -0.32 -5.02
CA ALA A 117 11.09 -1.43 -5.84
C ALA A 117 11.10 -1.17 -7.35
N ILE A 118 10.11 -0.42 -7.86
CA ILE A 118 9.92 -0.28 -9.31
C ILE A 118 11.06 0.46 -10.01
N GLN A 119 11.29 0.13 -11.28
CA GLN A 119 12.23 0.81 -12.16
C GLN A 119 11.62 2.04 -12.83
N GLY A 120 10.30 2.13 -12.87
CA GLY A 120 9.55 3.24 -13.46
C GLY A 120 9.40 3.14 -14.98
N ARG A 121 9.32 1.92 -15.53
CA ARG A 121 9.21 1.70 -16.98
C ARG A 121 8.19 0.61 -17.29
N GLY A 122 7.22 0.94 -18.13
CA GLY A 122 6.19 -0.01 -18.55
C GLY A 122 5.14 -0.24 -17.47
N VAL A 123 4.47 -1.38 -17.52
CA VAL A 123 3.52 -1.84 -16.50
C VAL A 123 4.27 -2.67 -15.47
N GLU A 124 4.36 -2.17 -14.25
CA GLU A 124 5.02 -2.87 -13.15
C GLU A 124 3.99 -3.25 -12.08
N MET A 125 4.12 -4.44 -11.52
CA MET A 125 3.19 -4.92 -10.50
C MET A 125 3.95 -5.34 -9.24
N VAL A 126 3.35 -5.10 -8.08
CA VAL A 126 3.81 -5.65 -6.81
C VAL A 126 2.78 -6.63 -6.27
N LEU A 127 3.24 -7.78 -5.78
CA LEU A 127 2.48 -8.75 -5.00
C LEU A 127 3.14 -8.92 -3.64
N THR A 128 2.47 -8.51 -2.57
CA THR A 128 2.96 -8.71 -1.20
C THR A 128 2.37 -9.97 -0.60
N LEU A 129 3.21 -10.79 0.03
CA LEU A 129 2.84 -12.04 0.70
C LEU A 129 3.13 -11.91 2.19
N GLY A 130 2.13 -11.51 2.97
CA GLY A 130 2.22 -11.33 4.43
C GLY A 130 1.16 -12.14 5.16
N THR A 131 0.54 -11.53 6.18
CA THR A 131 -0.68 -12.07 6.82
C THR A 131 -1.72 -12.41 5.75
N GLY A 132 -1.92 -11.47 4.83
CA GLY A 132 -2.69 -11.62 3.61
C GLY A 132 -1.87 -11.42 2.34
N ALA A 133 -2.56 -11.32 1.21
CA ALA A 133 -2.00 -10.85 -0.06
C ALA A 133 -2.31 -9.36 -0.25
N GLY A 134 -1.38 -8.60 -0.81
CA GLY A 134 -1.59 -7.21 -1.23
C GLY A 134 -1.07 -7.00 -2.65
N THR A 135 -1.61 -6.01 -3.35
CA THR A 135 -1.23 -5.73 -4.74
C THR A 135 -1.15 -4.24 -5.01
N ALA A 136 -0.19 -3.85 -5.84
CA ALA A 136 -0.08 -2.50 -6.38
C ALA A 136 0.30 -2.57 -7.87
N ILE A 137 -0.14 -1.61 -8.67
CA ILE A 137 0.13 -1.56 -10.10
C ILE A 137 0.63 -0.16 -10.44
N PHE A 138 1.67 -0.11 -11.27
CA PHE A 138 2.32 1.11 -11.69
C PHE A 138 2.42 1.15 -13.21
N ARG A 139 2.33 2.36 -13.77
CA ARG A 139 2.61 2.62 -15.18
C ARG A 139 3.64 3.74 -15.29
N ASP A 140 4.79 3.42 -15.87
CA ASP A 140 5.87 4.38 -16.13
C ASP A 140 6.25 5.20 -14.88
N GLY A 141 6.37 4.50 -13.74
CA GLY A 141 6.75 5.07 -12.45
C GLY A 141 5.62 5.73 -11.67
N LYS A 142 4.41 5.80 -12.22
CA LYS A 142 3.23 6.35 -11.56
C LYS A 142 2.32 5.25 -11.04
N ILE A 143 1.78 5.44 -9.85
CA ILE A 143 0.76 4.55 -9.29
C ILE A 143 -0.52 4.59 -10.13
N MET A 144 -1.11 3.41 -10.38
CA MET A 144 -2.42 3.28 -11.01
C MET A 144 -3.54 3.20 -9.95
N THR A 145 -4.80 3.18 -10.38
CA THR A 145 -5.92 2.96 -9.45
C THR A 145 -5.69 1.71 -8.62
N HIS A 146 -5.76 1.87 -7.29
CA HIS A 146 -5.58 0.75 -6.37
C HIS A 146 -6.63 -0.34 -6.61
N ILE A 147 -6.17 -1.59 -6.67
CA ILE A 147 -7.02 -2.76 -6.83
C ILE A 147 -6.75 -3.68 -5.65
N GLU A 148 -7.76 -3.88 -4.80
CA GLU A 148 -7.75 -4.86 -3.71
C GLU A 148 -7.93 -6.29 -4.26
N LEU A 149 -7.00 -6.74 -5.10
CA LEU A 149 -7.10 -8.02 -5.79
C LEU A 149 -7.12 -9.20 -4.81
N ALA A 150 -6.59 -9.00 -3.60
CA ALA A 150 -6.66 -9.94 -2.49
C ALA A 150 -8.07 -10.50 -2.26
N HIS A 151 -9.11 -9.68 -2.45
CA HIS A 151 -10.51 -10.06 -2.23
C HIS A 151 -11.20 -10.65 -3.48
N HIS A 152 -10.56 -10.60 -4.64
CA HIS A 152 -11.11 -11.19 -5.86
C HIS A 152 -11.08 -12.74 -5.80
N PRO A 153 -12.12 -13.45 -6.27
CA PRO A 153 -12.09 -14.92 -6.35
C PRO A 153 -10.99 -15.42 -7.30
N VAL A 154 -10.10 -16.28 -6.82
CA VAL A 154 -9.05 -16.90 -7.67
C VAL A 154 -9.37 -18.35 -8.03
N ARG A 155 -10.11 -19.06 -7.16
CA ARG A 155 -10.49 -20.46 -7.40
C ARG A 155 -11.74 -20.85 -6.63
N GLY A 156 -12.84 -21.09 -7.36
CA GLY A 156 -14.13 -21.40 -6.76
C GLY A 156 -14.56 -20.24 -5.86
N LYS A 157 -14.88 -20.53 -4.59
CA LYS A 157 -15.24 -19.51 -3.59
C LYS A 157 -14.05 -18.86 -2.88
N LYS A 158 -12.81 -19.23 -3.21
CA LYS A 158 -11.63 -18.71 -2.51
C LYS A 158 -11.12 -17.45 -3.15
N THR A 159 -10.86 -16.44 -2.34
CA THR A 159 -10.18 -15.22 -2.77
C THR A 159 -8.68 -15.46 -2.97
N TYR A 160 -7.96 -14.50 -3.58
CA TYR A 160 -6.49 -14.55 -3.63
C TYR A 160 -5.89 -14.67 -2.22
N ASP A 161 -6.38 -13.86 -1.28
CA ASP A 161 -5.93 -13.87 0.11
C ASP A 161 -6.06 -15.26 0.76
N GLU A 162 -7.24 -15.89 0.65
CA GLU A 162 -7.47 -17.23 1.20
C GLU A 162 -6.70 -18.35 0.47
N TYR A 163 -6.21 -18.06 -0.74
CA TYR A 163 -5.52 -19.04 -1.58
C TYR A 163 -4.01 -19.02 -1.37
N ILE A 164 -3.41 -17.83 -1.24
CA ILE A 164 -1.96 -17.59 -1.16
C ILE A 164 -1.50 -16.78 0.06
N GLY A 165 -2.39 -16.33 0.95
CA GLY A 165 -2.03 -15.69 2.22
C GLY A 165 -1.41 -16.66 3.24
N ASN A 166 -1.02 -16.14 4.41
CA ASN A 166 -0.27 -16.93 5.41
C ASN A 166 -1.08 -18.12 5.94
N ALA A 167 -2.38 -17.95 6.20
CA ALA A 167 -3.23 -19.04 6.67
C ALA A 167 -3.26 -20.22 5.68
N ALA A 168 -3.22 -19.94 4.37
CA ALA A 168 -3.13 -20.97 3.34
C ALA A 168 -1.77 -21.66 3.35
N ARG A 169 -0.68 -20.90 3.55
CA ARG A 169 0.70 -21.42 3.67
C ARG A 169 0.82 -22.40 4.83
N GLU A 170 0.35 -22.02 6.01
CA GLU A 170 0.37 -22.84 7.22
C GLU A 170 -0.49 -24.09 7.06
N LYS A 171 -1.73 -23.95 6.60
CA LYS A 171 -2.67 -25.07 6.46
C LYS A 171 -2.30 -26.08 5.37
N LYS A 172 -1.65 -25.64 4.29
CA LYS A 172 -1.34 -26.50 3.13
C LYS A 172 0.12 -26.93 3.05
N GLY A 173 0.99 -26.31 3.84
CA GLY A 173 2.42 -26.53 3.80
C GLY A 173 3.11 -25.86 2.62
N LYS A 174 4.40 -25.61 2.79
CA LYS A 174 5.25 -24.81 1.89
C LYS A 174 5.22 -25.30 0.44
N LYS A 175 5.27 -26.62 0.21
CA LYS A 175 5.27 -27.22 -1.14
C LYS A 175 3.98 -26.92 -1.91
N ALA A 176 2.82 -27.11 -1.29
CA ALA A 176 1.54 -26.86 -1.95
C ALA A 176 1.28 -25.36 -2.12
N TRP A 177 1.68 -24.55 -1.13
CA TRP A 177 1.59 -23.09 -1.20
C TRP A 177 2.43 -22.51 -2.34
N ASN A 178 3.69 -22.95 -2.51
CA ASN A 178 4.55 -22.54 -3.62
C ASN A 178 3.92 -22.80 -4.99
N LYS A 179 3.29 -23.97 -5.19
CA LYS A 179 2.54 -24.26 -6.44
C LYS A 179 1.39 -23.29 -6.68
N ARG A 180 0.74 -22.79 -5.62
CA ARG A 180 -0.34 -21.81 -5.74
C ARG A 180 0.19 -20.42 -6.07
N VAL A 181 1.28 -20.01 -5.42
CA VAL A 181 1.95 -18.72 -5.71
C VAL A 181 2.39 -18.70 -7.18
N ALA A 182 3.07 -19.75 -7.66
CA ALA A 182 3.45 -19.87 -9.07
C ALA A 182 2.24 -19.78 -10.00
N LYS A 183 1.13 -20.46 -9.67
CA LYS A 183 -0.12 -20.35 -10.44
C LYS A 183 -0.70 -18.94 -10.43
N VAL A 184 -0.67 -18.25 -9.29
CA VAL A 184 -1.17 -16.87 -9.19
C VAL A 184 -0.32 -15.93 -10.05
N ILE A 185 1.00 -16.05 -10.03
CA ILE A 185 1.90 -15.24 -10.88
C ILE A 185 1.48 -15.34 -12.36
N GLU A 186 1.20 -16.55 -12.86
CA GLU A 186 0.75 -16.73 -14.24
C GLU A 186 -0.64 -16.15 -14.51
N ILE A 187 -1.56 -16.21 -13.55
CA ILE A 187 -2.88 -15.55 -13.70
C ILE A 187 -2.70 -14.03 -13.77
N LEU A 188 -1.88 -13.46 -12.90
CA LEU A 188 -1.60 -12.01 -12.88
C LEU A 188 -0.93 -11.56 -14.17
N ARG A 189 0.01 -12.37 -14.69
CA ARG A 189 0.67 -12.15 -15.97
C ARG A 189 -0.34 -12.01 -17.11
N GLU A 190 -1.32 -12.89 -17.18
CA GLU A 190 -2.34 -12.85 -18.24
C GLU A 190 -3.30 -11.67 -18.09
N VAL A 191 -3.76 -11.38 -16.88
CA VAL A 191 -4.80 -10.36 -16.64
C VAL A 191 -4.23 -8.95 -16.66
N ILE A 192 -3.06 -8.74 -16.07
CA ILE A 192 -2.43 -7.41 -15.95
C ILE A 192 -1.47 -7.13 -17.09
N ARG A 193 -0.88 -8.18 -17.69
CA ARG A 193 0.15 -8.04 -18.73
C ARG A 193 1.29 -7.13 -18.26
N PHE A 194 1.77 -7.37 -17.04
CA PHE A 194 2.91 -6.66 -16.48
C PHE A 194 4.19 -6.94 -17.30
N ASP A 195 5.05 -5.95 -17.38
CA ASP A 195 6.42 -6.05 -17.89
C ASP A 195 7.37 -6.60 -16.81
N HIS A 196 7.09 -6.32 -15.52
CA HIS A 196 7.83 -6.89 -14.39
C HIS A 196 6.95 -7.05 -13.15
N LEU A 197 7.14 -8.14 -12.40
CA LEU A 197 6.46 -8.41 -11.13
C LEU A 197 7.47 -8.44 -9.97
N TYR A 198 7.21 -7.64 -8.95
CA TYR A 198 7.95 -7.62 -7.71
C TYR A 198 7.17 -8.37 -6.62
N VAL A 199 7.79 -9.37 -6.00
CA VAL A 199 7.16 -10.17 -4.94
C VAL A 199 7.79 -9.81 -3.60
N GLY A 200 6.99 -9.15 -2.75
CA GLY A 200 7.40 -8.68 -1.43
C GLY A 200 6.67 -9.39 -0.29
N GLY A 201 6.81 -8.85 0.92
CA GLY A 201 6.14 -9.35 2.11
C GLY A 201 6.91 -10.44 2.87
N GLY A 202 6.55 -10.62 4.14
CA GLY A 202 7.23 -11.52 5.08
C GLY A 202 7.40 -12.97 4.61
N ASN A 203 6.45 -13.46 3.80
CA ASN A 203 6.42 -14.82 3.28
C ASN A 203 7.10 -14.96 1.91
N ALA A 204 7.53 -13.89 1.24
CA ALA A 204 8.25 -14.00 -0.04
C ALA A 204 9.52 -14.86 0.06
N LYS A 205 10.22 -14.80 1.20
CA LYS A 205 11.39 -15.65 1.50
C LYS A 205 11.09 -17.16 1.52
N ASP A 206 9.81 -17.55 1.57
CA ASP A 206 9.39 -18.95 1.52
C ASP A 206 9.14 -19.45 0.09
N ILE A 207 9.35 -18.61 -0.92
CA ILE A 207 9.31 -19.05 -2.32
C ILE A 207 10.57 -19.88 -2.61
N THR A 208 10.38 -21.06 -3.21
CA THR A 208 11.47 -22.02 -3.50
C THR A 208 11.46 -22.53 -4.93
N PHE A 209 10.52 -22.10 -5.77
CA PHE A 209 10.54 -22.44 -7.19
C PHE A 209 11.40 -21.43 -7.97
N PRO A 210 11.95 -21.81 -9.14
CA PRO A 210 12.69 -20.89 -10.00
C PRO A 210 11.76 -19.77 -10.47
N LEU A 211 12.13 -18.52 -10.21
CA LEU A 211 11.35 -17.38 -10.67
C LEU A 211 11.54 -17.17 -12.18
N PRO A 212 10.49 -16.80 -12.92
CA PRO A 212 10.63 -16.29 -14.28
C PRO A 212 11.54 -15.06 -14.34
N PRO A 213 12.18 -14.75 -15.49
CA PRO A 213 13.14 -13.64 -15.61
C PRO A 213 12.58 -12.26 -15.26
N ASP A 214 11.28 -12.07 -15.41
CA ASP A 214 10.55 -10.83 -15.16
C ASP A 214 9.85 -10.82 -13.79
N VAL A 215 10.29 -11.69 -12.88
CA VAL A 215 9.80 -11.75 -11.50
C VAL A 215 10.97 -11.61 -10.54
N THR A 216 10.88 -10.70 -9.58
CA THR A 216 11.95 -10.45 -8.60
C THR A 216 11.39 -10.47 -7.18
N ILE A 217 12.07 -11.13 -6.25
CA ILE A 217 11.77 -11.00 -4.82
C ILE A 217 12.44 -9.74 -4.29
N ILE A 218 11.65 -8.88 -3.64
CA ILE A 218 12.12 -7.61 -3.08
C ILE A 218 12.20 -7.68 -1.55
N PRO A 219 13.12 -6.94 -0.90
CA PRO A 219 13.25 -6.96 0.55
C PRO A 219 12.08 -6.25 1.24
N ASN A 220 11.74 -6.71 2.45
CA ASN A 220 10.68 -6.11 3.26
C ASN A 220 10.98 -4.68 3.73
N THR A 221 12.23 -4.23 3.63
CA THR A 221 12.63 -2.86 3.95
C THR A 221 12.08 -1.84 2.97
N ASP A 222 11.70 -2.27 1.77
CA ASP A 222 11.18 -1.38 0.72
C ASP A 222 9.84 -0.74 1.10
N GLY A 223 9.07 -1.37 1.99
CA GLY A 223 7.86 -0.80 2.57
C GLY A 223 8.11 0.45 3.45
N LEU A 224 9.35 0.70 3.87
CA LEU A 224 9.74 1.94 4.54
C LEU A 224 10.41 2.91 3.55
N THR A 225 11.38 2.44 2.77
CA THR A 225 12.21 3.30 1.91
C THR A 225 11.44 3.87 0.71
N GLY A 226 10.44 3.15 0.20
CA GLY A 226 9.58 3.63 -0.89
C GLY A 226 8.78 4.88 -0.53
N GLY A 227 8.59 5.16 0.77
CA GLY A 227 7.90 6.35 1.26
C GLY A 227 8.53 7.67 0.78
N ILE A 228 9.82 7.70 0.41
CA ILE A 228 10.45 8.92 -0.10
C ILE A 228 9.97 9.28 -1.49
N LYS A 229 9.79 8.29 -2.37
CA LYS A 229 9.42 8.51 -3.77
C LYS A 229 8.05 9.18 -3.90
N LEU A 230 7.16 8.95 -2.92
CA LEU A 230 5.89 9.67 -2.79
C LEU A 230 6.10 11.16 -2.97
N TRP A 231 7.12 11.73 -2.33
CA TRP A 231 7.40 13.16 -2.32
C TRP A 231 8.06 13.69 -3.59
N LEU A 232 8.63 12.82 -4.41
CA LEU A 232 9.26 13.20 -5.68
C LEU A 232 8.22 13.35 -6.81
N GLU A 233 7.11 12.61 -6.76
CA GLU A 233 6.04 12.69 -7.77
C GLU A 233 5.37 14.07 -7.78
N SER A 234 5.09 14.64 -6.61
CA SER A 234 4.50 15.97 -6.48
C SER A 234 5.41 17.11 -6.91
N ALA A 235 6.72 16.89 -7.04
CA ALA A 235 7.63 17.91 -7.58
C ALA A 235 7.49 18.05 -9.11
N LYS A 236 6.81 17.12 -9.78
CA LYS A 236 6.60 17.12 -11.23
C LYS A 236 5.17 17.46 -11.67
N VAL A 237 4.22 17.51 -10.74
CA VAL A 237 2.84 17.90 -11.01
C VAL A 237 2.67 19.33 -10.48
N GLY A 238 2.84 20.32 -11.36
CA GLY A 238 2.28 21.66 -11.13
C GLY A 238 0.76 21.56 -10.97
N PRO A 239 0.08 22.58 -10.44
CA PRO A 239 -1.34 22.48 -10.11
C PRO A 239 -2.12 22.08 -11.35
N GLU A 240 -2.64 20.85 -11.37
CA GLU A 240 -3.59 20.41 -12.38
C GLU A 240 -4.84 21.28 -12.19
N ALA A 241 -5.15 22.08 -13.21
CA ALA A 241 -6.44 22.75 -13.29
C ALA A 241 -7.52 21.66 -13.23
N GLU A 242 -8.45 21.78 -12.27
CA GLU A 242 -9.59 20.89 -12.17
C GLU A 242 -10.29 20.81 -13.54
N PRO A 243 -10.52 19.60 -14.10
CA PRO A 243 -11.37 19.50 -15.27
C PRO A 243 -12.79 19.89 -14.86
N SER A 244 -13.28 20.99 -15.42
CA SER A 244 -14.66 21.44 -15.25
C SER A 244 -15.62 20.30 -15.58
N ARG A 245 -16.36 19.81 -14.58
CA ARG A 245 -17.48 18.90 -14.83
C ARG A 245 -18.48 19.60 -15.75
N PRO A 246 -18.90 18.99 -16.88
CA PRO A 246 -20.03 19.52 -17.64
C PRO A 246 -21.28 19.43 -16.77
N GLU A 247 -22.02 20.53 -16.67
CA GLU A 247 -23.32 20.58 -16.02
C GLU A 247 -24.28 19.57 -16.68
N PRO A 248 -25.15 18.92 -15.91
CA PRO A 248 -26.15 18.03 -16.48
C PRO A 248 -27.11 18.85 -17.37
N GLU A 249 -27.18 18.50 -18.65
CA GLU A 249 -28.18 19.05 -19.56
C GLU A 249 -29.58 18.85 -18.96
N ALA A 250 -30.30 19.96 -18.77
CA ALA A 250 -31.67 19.94 -18.31
C ALA A 250 -32.51 19.10 -19.29
N ALA A 251 -33.08 18.01 -18.79
CA ALA A 251 -34.03 17.20 -19.51
C ALA A 251 -35.17 18.08 -20.04
N GLY A 252 -35.22 18.24 -21.36
CA GLY A 252 -36.29 18.95 -22.05
C GLY A 252 -37.62 18.24 -21.82
N THR A 253 -38.51 18.89 -21.07
CA THR A 253 -39.93 18.53 -21.00
C THR A 253 -40.55 18.72 -22.39
N THR A 254 -40.79 17.64 -23.11
CA THR A 254 -41.74 17.63 -24.23
C THR A 254 -43.12 17.28 -23.68
N ALA A 255 -43.99 18.29 -23.59
CA ALA A 255 -45.41 18.09 -23.37
C ALA A 255 -46.05 17.43 -24.62
N PRO A 256 -47.07 16.56 -24.47
CA PRO A 256 -47.80 16.03 -25.60
C PRO A 256 -48.67 17.13 -26.23
N LYS A 257 -48.64 17.25 -27.55
CA LYS A 257 -49.63 18.01 -28.33
C LYS A 257 -50.82 17.11 -28.61
N ASP A 258 -52.00 17.59 -28.25
CA ASP A 258 -53.29 17.05 -28.68
C ASP A 258 -53.40 17.02 -30.22
N GLY A 259 -53.96 15.93 -30.73
CA GLY A 259 -54.23 15.68 -32.15
C GLY A 259 -54.71 14.26 -32.39
#